data_AF-A0A9W6Z1Y7-F1
#
_entry.id   AF-A0A9W6Z1Y7-F1
#
_cell.length_a   1.000
_cell.length_b   1.000
_cell.length_c   1.000
_cell.angle_alpha   90.00
_cell.angle_beta   90.00
_cell.angle_gamma   90.00
#
_symmetry.space_group_name_H-M   'P 1'
#
loop_
_entity.id
_entity.type
_entity.pdbx_description
1 polymer ?
#
loop_
_entity_poly.entity_id
_entity_poly.type
_entity_poly.pdbx_seq_one_letter_code
_entity_poly.pdbx_strand_id
1 'polypeptide(L)'
;MQLICPFQPKCQTKIIKFESDKPTHKLITKETTIPFLSPSNSNSNSNSSQLSNLSFHKAGMWDFDNIGVSRPIPPSSTSASTSKEPVEEILELQDEQTTKIQKFKVVRYLTCGECDRGALGFVGVSVDDDDVGAGEEGTKQKVDEMAYFVCIDSCFVDLGGKKVEDVVN
;
A
#
# COMPACT_ATOMS: atom_id res chain seq x y z
N MET A 1 -4.15 16.04 -12.67
CA MET A 1 -2.74 15.81 -12.30
C MET A 1 -2.23 14.56 -13.00
N GLN A 2 -0.91 14.47 -13.21
CA GLN A 2 -0.24 13.29 -13.75
C GLN A 2 0.84 12.88 -12.76
N LEU A 3 0.79 11.64 -12.28
CA LEU A 3 1.87 11.05 -11.50
C LEU A 3 2.90 10.45 -12.46
N ILE A 4 4.17 10.76 -12.21
CA ILE A 4 5.33 10.25 -12.93
C ILE A 4 6.15 9.43 -11.94
N CYS A 5 6.85 8.40 -12.44
CA CYS A 5 7.76 7.60 -11.65
C CYS A 5 8.73 8.49 -10.84
N PRO A 6 8.86 8.28 -9.52
CA PRO A 6 9.66 9.12 -8.64
C PRO A 6 11.17 8.85 -8.74
N PHE A 7 11.58 7.75 -9.37
CA PHE A 7 12.98 7.33 -9.48
C PHE A 7 13.75 8.08 -10.59
N GLN A 8 13.61 9.40 -10.57
CA GLN A 8 14.29 10.33 -11.47
C GLN A 8 15.78 10.49 -11.11
N PRO A 9 16.63 10.89 -12.07
CA PRO A 9 16.31 11.19 -13.48
C PRO A 9 16.21 9.94 -14.37
N LYS A 10 16.45 8.75 -13.83
CA LYS A 10 16.60 7.51 -14.62
C LYS A 10 15.30 6.98 -15.23
N CYS A 11 14.15 7.42 -14.70
CA CYS A 11 12.83 6.96 -15.14
C CYS A 11 11.85 8.13 -15.13
N GLN A 12 11.17 8.35 -16.25
CA GLN A 12 10.19 9.44 -16.44
C GLN A 12 8.82 8.90 -16.89
N THR A 13 8.60 7.61 -16.63
CA THR A 13 7.38 6.90 -16.99
C THR A 13 6.17 7.52 -16.33
N LYS A 14 5.10 7.67 -17.10
CA LYS A 14 3.79 8.09 -16.58
C LYS A 14 3.15 6.92 -15.84
N ILE A 15 2.68 7.14 -14.62
CA ILE A 15 2.08 6.12 -13.76
C ILE A 15 0.56 6.15 -13.85
N ILE A 16 -0.05 7.31 -13.61
CA ILE A 16 -1.51 7.50 -13.67
C ILE A 16 -1.84 8.97 -13.88
N LYS A 17 -2.94 9.23 -14.58
CA LYS A 17 -3.59 10.54 -14.64
C LYS A 17 -4.85 10.51 -13.80
N PHE A 18 -5.01 11.49 -12.92
CA PHE A 18 -6.19 11.62 -12.06
C PHE A 18 -6.57 13.08 -11.86
N GLU A 19 -7.82 13.33 -11.52
CA GLU A 19 -8.33 14.68 -11.30
C GLU A 19 -8.09 15.10 -9.85
N SER A 20 -7.76 16.38 -9.61
CA SER A 20 -7.38 16.88 -8.28
C SER A 20 -8.56 16.89 -7.29
N ASP A 21 -9.77 16.80 -7.79
CA ASP A 21 -11.04 16.78 -7.05
C ASP A 21 -11.48 15.36 -6.66
N LYS A 22 -10.82 14.32 -7.17
CA LYS A 22 -11.12 12.95 -6.75
C LYS A 22 -10.70 12.73 -5.29
N PRO A 23 -11.51 12.01 -4.49
CA PRO A 23 -11.23 11.75 -3.09
C PRO A 23 -9.89 11.03 -2.92
N THR A 24 -9.11 11.50 -1.95
CA THR A 24 -7.90 10.81 -1.50
C THR A 24 -8.18 10.09 -0.19
N HIS A 25 -7.37 9.06 0.08
CA HIS A 25 -7.47 8.23 1.26
C HIS A 25 -6.23 8.45 2.11
N LYS A 26 -6.43 8.97 3.32
CA LYS A 26 -5.35 9.25 4.25
C LYS A 26 -5.01 8.01 5.08
N LEU A 27 -3.73 7.68 5.17
CA LEU A 27 -3.23 6.63 6.04
C LEU A 27 -3.35 7.08 7.50
N ILE A 28 -4.13 6.32 8.27
CA ILE A 28 -4.26 6.54 9.72
C ILE A 28 -3.63 5.40 10.53
N THR A 29 -3.13 4.37 9.85
CA THR A 29 -2.39 3.26 10.45
C THR A 29 -1.16 3.80 11.18
N LYS A 30 -1.04 3.48 12.47
CA LYS A 30 0.03 4.00 13.33
C LYS A 30 1.33 3.22 13.23
N GLU A 31 1.22 1.91 13.02
CA GLU A 31 2.35 0.98 12.96
C GLU A 31 2.14 0.03 11.79
N THR A 32 3.18 -0.16 10.98
CA THR A 32 3.18 -1.04 9.81
C THR A 32 4.55 -1.64 9.64
N THR A 33 4.61 -2.90 9.23
CA THR A 33 5.88 -3.57 8.91
C THR A 33 6.34 -3.28 7.48
N ILE A 34 5.51 -2.58 6.69
CA ILE A 34 5.77 -2.27 5.29
C ILE A 34 6.91 -1.25 5.16
N PRO A 35 8.09 -1.65 4.64
CA PRO A 35 9.30 -0.82 4.69
C PRO A 35 9.21 0.54 3.97
N PHE A 36 8.36 0.65 2.95
CA PHE A 36 8.18 1.91 2.21
C PHE A 36 7.14 2.85 2.84
N LEU A 37 6.31 2.33 3.75
CA LEU A 37 5.42 3.15 4.58
C LEU A 37 6.11 3.54 5.89
N SER A 38 7.08 2.74 6.34
CA SER A 38 7.95 3.12 7.46
C SER A 38 8.83 4.32 7.05
N PRO A 39 8.90 5.38 7.85
CA PRO A 39 9.86 6.46 7.62
C PRO A 39 11.26 5.87 7.70
N SER A 40 11.93 5.69 6.57
CA SER A 40 13.32 5.25 6.55
C SER A 40 14.19 6.31 7.21
N ASN A 41 14.66 5.99 8.42
CA ASN A 41 15.89 6.44 9.07
C ASN A 41 16.58 7.63 8.37
N SER A 42 15.97 8.81 8.46
CA SER A 42 16.70 10.06 8.32
C SER A 42 17.26 10.33 9.69
N ASN A 43 18.56 10.10 9.84
CA ASN A 43 19.35 10.34 11.03
C ASN A 43 19.11 11.78 11.53
N SER A 44 18.14 12.02 12.42
CA SER A 44 17.89 13.28 13.14
C SER A 44 16.72 13.13 14.10
N ASN A 45 16.91 13.62 15.32
CA ASN A 45 15.86 13.84 16.32
C ASN A 45 14.65 14.57 15.71
N SER A 46 13.59 13.84 15.36
CA SER A 46 12.27 14.44 15.18
C SER A 46 11.19 13.38 15.38
N ASN A 47 10.40 13.63 16.43
CA ASN A 47 9.12 13.04 16.82
C ASN A 47 8.42 12.15 15.76
N SER A 48 8.02 10.97 16.23
CA SER A 48 7.40 9.80 15.58
C SER A 48 6.05 10.03 14.85
N SER A 49 5.94 11.04 13.99
CA SER A 49 4.65 11.48 13.41
C SER A 49 4.56 11.42 11.88
N GLN A 50 5.48 10.72 11.19
CA GLN A 50 5.59 10.81 9.72
C GLN A 50 4.72 9.82 8.93
N LEU A 51 4.21 8.75 9.53
CA LEU A 51 3.29 7.80 8.86
C LEU A 51 1.88 8.38 8.64
N SER A 52 1.40 9.20 9.57
CA SER A 52 0.00 9.63 9.65
C SER A 52 -0.41 10.70 8.64
N ASN A 53 0.37 10.92 7.58
CA ASN A 53 0.12 11.97 6.58
C ASN A 53 0.27 11.50 5.13
N LEU A 54 0.44 10.19 4.89
CA LEU A 54 0.44 9.66 3.52
C LEU A 54 -0.99 9.62 2.98
N SER A 55 -1.18 10.14 1.79
CA SER A 55 -2.41 10.15 1.02
C SER A 55 -2.27 9.24 -0.18
N PHE A 56 -3.34 8.50 -0.41
CA PHE A 56 -3.45 7.52 -1.48
C PHE A 56 -4.59 7.89 -2.41
N HIS A 57 -4.34 7.78 -3.71
CA HIS A 57 -5.40 7.82 -4.69
C HIS A 57 -5.89 6.39 -4.97
N LYS A 58 -7.19 6.15 -4.76
CA LYS A 58 -7.83 4.90 -5.14
C LYS A 58 -8.15 4.92 -6.63
N ALA A 59 -7.71 3.91 -7.37
CA ALA A 59 -7.90 3.78 -8.80
C ALA A 59 -8.28 2.34 -9.20
N GLY A 60 -8.78 2.17 -10.42
CA GLY A 60 -8.91 0.86 -11.06
C GLY A 60 -7.61 0.45 -11.76
N MET A 61 -7.41 -0.86 -11.96
CA MET A 61 -6.24 -1.40 -12.68
C MET A 61 -6.04 -0.76 -14.08
N TRP A 62 -7.14 -0.38 -14.74
CA TRP A 62 -7.13 0.20 -16.08
C TRP A 62 -6.90 1.71 -16.11
N ASP A 63 -6.91 2.39 -14.96
CA ASP A 63 -6.63 3.82 -14.88
C ASP A 63 -5.12 4.10 -14.93
N PHE A 64 -4.29 3.08 -14.74
CA PHE A 64 -2.84 3.18 -14.74
C PHE A 64 -2.27 3.13 -16.16
N ASP A 65 -1.29 4.00 -16.43
CA ASP A 65 -0.57 4.06 -17.70
C ASP A 65 0.52 2.97 -17.77
N ASN A 66 1.41 2.90 -16.77
CA ASN A 66 2.56 1.99 -16.75
C ASN A 66 2.92 1.54 -15.33
N ILE A 67 2.17 0.58 -14.81
CA ILE A 67 2.47 -0.03 -13.52
C ILE A 67 2.81 -1.51 -13.68
N GLY A 68 3.68 -1.98 -12.79
CA GLY A 68 3.82 -3.38 -12.47
C GLY A 68 3.06 -3.71 -11.18
N VAL A 69 2.68 -4.96 -11.01
CA VAL A 69 2.12 -5.48 -9.77
C VAL A 69 3.01 -6.61 -9.28
N SER A 70 3.44 -6.56 -8.03
CA SER A 70 4.27 -7.60 -7.43
C SER A 70 3.55 -8.95 -7.39
N ARG A 71 4.32 -10.01 -7.08
CA ARG A 71 3.75 -11.28 -6.65
C ARG A 71 2.89 -11.08 -5.38
N PRO A 72 1.93 -11.98 -5.11
CA PRO A 72 1.22 -11.99 -3.84
C PRO A 72 2.20 -11.98 -2.69
N ILE A 73 1.94 -11.10 -1.71
CA ILE A 73 2.70 -11.09 -0.47
C ILE A 73 2.37 -12.40 0.24
N PRO A 74 3.37 -13.27 0.49
CA PRO A 74 3.11 -14.47 1.27
C PRO A 74 2.66 -14.06 2.67
N PRO A 75 1.75 -14.80 3.31
CA PRO A 75 1.48 -14.60 4.73
C PRO A 75 2.80 -14.73 5.48
N SER A 76 3.33 -13.63 6.03
CA SER A 76 4.66 -13.59 6.61
C SER A 76 4.70 -14.45 7.87
N SER A 77 5.32 -15.62 7.76
CA SER A 77 5.96 -16.27 8.90
C SER A 77 7.32 -15.58 9.10
N THR A 78 7.48 -14.73 10.13
CA THR A 78 8.73 -14.29 10.83
C THR A 78 8.48 -12.90 11.45
N SER A 79 8.52 -12.62 12.76
CA SER A 79 9.40 -13.13 13.82
C SER A 79 8.72 -13.22 15.22
N ALA A 80 8.93 -14.38 15.87
CA ALA A 80 9.30 -14.53 17.28
C ALA A 80 8.56 -13.75 18.39
N SER A 81 7.26 -14.01 18.59
CA SER A 81 6.64 -14.07 19.92
C SER A 81 5.32 -14.83 19.89
N THR A 82 5.39 -16.14 20.13
CA THR A 82 4.34 -16.98 20.73
C THR A 82 2.88 -16.74 20.27
N SER A 83 2.58 -16.86 18.98
CA SER A 83 1.24 -17.22 18.49
C SER A 83 1.33 -17.74 17.04
N LYS A 84 0.47 -18.69 16.69
CA LYS A 84 0.58 -19.61 15.54
C LYS A 84 -0.11 -19.13 14.26
N GLU A 85 -0.44 -17.85 14.19
CA GLU A 85 -1.24 -17.28 13.10
C GLU A 85 -0.35 -16.43 12.18
N PRO A 86 -0.51 -16.51 10.85
CA PRO A 86 0.17 -15.60 9.93
C PRO A 86 -0.27 -14.16 10.20
N VAL A 87 0.67 -13.24 10.39
CA VAL A 87 0.34 -11.83 10.63
C VAL A 87 -0.04 -11.20 9.29
N GLU A 88 -1.31 -10.86 9.14
CA GLU A 88 -1.80 -10.16 7.96
C GLU A 88 -1.56 -8.66 8.09
N GLU A 89 -0.98 -8.04 7.07
CA GLU A 89 -0.71 -6.61 7.09
C GLU A 89 -1.97 -5.83 6.69
N ILE A 90 -2.62 -5.21 7.67
CA ILE A 90 -3.87 -4.46 7.51
C ILE A 90 -3.57 -2.96 7.63
N LEU A 91 -4.00 -2.19 6.62
CA LEU A 91 -3.94 -0.73 6.63
C LEU A 91 -5.33 -0.13 6.82
N GLU A 92 -5.43 0.78 7.78
CA GLU A 92 -6.56 1.68 7.96
C GLU A 92 -6.37 2.95 7.12
N LEU A 93 -7.33 3.18 6.22
CA LEU A 93 -7.43 4.35 5.36
C LEU A 93 -8.69 5.15 5.68
N GLN A 94 -8.55 6.45 5.85
CA GLN A 94 -9.67 7.38 6.01
C GLN A 94 -9.94 8.10 4.68
N ASP A 95 -11.14 7.95 4.15
CA ASP A 95 -11.60 8.74 3.00
C ASP A 95 -11.79 10.20 3.43
N GLU A 96 -11.12 11.15 2.77
CA GLU A 96 -11.12 12.56 3.17
C GLU A 96 -12.47 13.25 3.02
N GLN A 97 -13.33 12.79 2.09
CA GLN A 97 -14.63 13.43 1.83
C GLN A 97 -15.70 12.91 2.78
N THR A 98 -15.70 11.60 3.03
CA THR A 98 -16.73 10.93 3.84
C THR A 98 -16.33 10.76 5.30
N THR A 99 -15.05 10.98 5.63
CA THR A 99 -14.42 10.68 6.94
C THR A 99 -14.51 9.21 7.35
N LYS A 100 -15.01 8.33 6.47
CA LYS A 100 -15.18 6.91 6.72
C LYS A 100 -13.82 6.23 6.74
N ILE A 101 -13.59 5.43 7.78
CA ILE A 101 -12.41 4.59 7.91
C ILE A 101 -12.71 3.22 7.29
N GLN A 102 -11.78 2.70 6.50
CA GLN A 102 -11.85 1.38 5.89
C GLN A 102 -10.52 0.65 6.10
N LYS A 103 -10.61 -0.65 6.37
CA LYS A 103 -9.46 -1.54 6.57
C LYS A 103 -9.20 -2.31 5.30
N PHE A 104 -7.94 -2.36 4.89
CA PHE A 104 -7.49 -3.10 3.72
C PHE A 104 -6.33 -4.01 4.08
N LYS A 105 -6.51 -5.32 3.86
CA LYS A 105 -5.41 -6.27 3.86
C LYS A 105 -4.56 -6.06 2.62
N VAL A 106 -3.28 -5.79 2.80
CA VAL A 106 -2.34 -5.57 1.69
C VAL A 106 -1.95 -6.91 1.08
N VAL A 107 -2.24 -7.07 -0.21
CA VAL A 107 -2.01 -8.35 -0.92
C VAL A 107 -0.89 -8.26 -1.96
N ARG A 108 -0.64 -7.07 -2.53
CA ARG A 108 0.41 -6.85 -3.53
C ARG A 108 0.93 -5.41 -3.46
N TYR A 109 2.11 -5.17 -3.99
CA TYR A 109 2.69 -3.84 -4.16
C TYR A 109 2.63 -3.39 -5.62
N LEU A 110 2.44 -2.08 -5.82
CA LEU A 110 2.54 -1.45 -7.13
C LEU A 110 3.99 -1.05 -7.38
N THR A 111 4.49 -1.33 -8.58
CA THR A 111 5.84 -0.94 -9.04
C THR A 111 5.74 -0.12 -10.32
N CYS A 112 6.81 0.56 -10.69
CA CYS A 112 6.90 1.19 -12.01
C CYS A 112 6.99 0.11 -13.08
N GLY A 113 6.16 0.18 -14.13
CA GLY A 113 6.16 -0.79 -15.22
C GLY A 113 7.39 -0.74 -16.15
N GLU A 114 8.19 0.33 -16.11
CA GLU A 114 9.40 0.44 -16.95
C GLU A 114 10.69 0.11 -16.19
N CYS A 115 10.86 0.62 -14.97
CA CYS A 115 12.10 0.45 -14.22
C CYS A 115 12.03 -0.60 -13.11
N ASP A 116 10.87 -1.24 -12.92
CA ASP A 116 10.56 -2.24 -11.88
C ASP A 116 10.80 -1.78 -10.44
N ARG A 117 11.05 -0.48 -10.22
CA ARG A 117 11.26 0.10 -8.91
C ARG A 117 9.94 0.41 -8.22
N GLY A 118 9.95 0.34 -6.89
CA GLY A 118 8.79 0.60 -6.07
C GLY A 118 9.12 0.44 -4.58
N ALA A 119 8.13 0.41 -3.70
CA ALA A 119 6.70 0.42 -4.02
C ALA A 119 6.17 1.83 -4.33
N LEU A 120 5.30 1.94 -5.33
CA LEU A 120 4.54 3.16 -5.66
C LEU A 120 3.21 3.25 -4.91
N GLY A 121 2.79 2.13 -4.32
CA GLY A 121 1.47 1.94 -3.73
C GLY A 121 1.22 0.46 -3.46
N PHE A 122 -0.04 0.10 -3.23
CA PHE A 122 -0.44 -1.25 -2.90
C PHE A 122 -1.79 -1.65 -3.51
N VAL A 123 -2.02 -2.95 -3.57
CA VAL A 123 -3.33 -3.55 -3.83
C VAL A 123 -3.84 -4.12 -2.51
N GLY A 124 -5.07 -3.76 -2.16
CA GLY A 124 -5.70 -4.18 -0.92
C GLY A 124 -7.04 -4.87 -1.15
N VAL A 125 -7.41 -5.77 -0.24
CA VAL A 125 -8.75 -6.35 -0.14
C VAL A 125 -9.41 -5.79 1.12
N SER A 126 -10.65 -5.32 1.02
CA SER A 126 -11.38 -4.78 2.17
C SER A 126 -11.60 -5.87 3.22
N VAL A 127 -11.34 -5.53 4.48
CA VAL A 127 -11.62 -6.40 5.62
C VAL A 127 -12.87 -5.86 6.32
N ASP A 128 -13.92 -6.67 6.40
CA ASP A 128 -15.10 -6.35 7.20
C ASP A 128 -14.81 -6.68 8.68
N ASP A 129 -15.30 -5.85 9.61
CA ASP A 129 -15.03 -6.02 11.06
C ASP A 129 -15.67 -7.29 11.66
N ASP A 130 -16.49 -8.02 10.89
CA ASP A 130 -17.23 -9.21 11.34
C ASP A 130 -16.49 -10.56 11.10
N ASP A 131 -15.29 -10.56 10.49
CA ASP A 131 -14.55 -11.80 10.17
C ASP A 131 -13.57 -12.26 11.28
N VAL A 132 -13.85 -11.92 12.54
CA VAL A 132 -13.15 -12.47 13.73
C VAL A 132 -14.15 -13.29 14.56
N GLY A 133 -14.67 -14.37 13.97
CA GLY A 133 -15.63 -15.25 14.64
C GLY A 133 -15.81 -16.58 13.92
N ALA A 134 -15.37 -17.65 14.56
CA ALA A 134 -15.47 -19.03 14.10
C ALA A 134 -16.88 -19.45 13.63
N GLY A 135 -16.97 -20.15 12.50
CA GLY A 135 -18.15 -20.93 12.12
C GLY A 135 -18.28 -21.18 10.62
N GLU A 136 -18.17 -22.45 10.22
CA GLU A 136 -18.56 -22.93 8.89
C GLU A 136 -20.04 -22.61 8.61
N GLU A 137 -20.34 -21.81 7.58
CA GLU A 137 -21.44 -22.06 6.63
C GLU A 137 -21.46 -20.98 5.52
N GLY A 138 -20.97 -21.37 4.34
CA GLY A 138 -21.56 -21.03 3.04
C GLY A 138 -22.05 -19.60 2.78
N THR A 139 -21.29 -18.55 3.09
CA THR A 139 -21.49 -17.24 2.48
C THR A 139 -20.75 -17.22 1.15
N LYS A 140 -21.47 -16.92 0.05
CA LYS A 140 -20.88 -16.63 -1.26
C LYS A 140 -19.82 -15.56 -1.08
N GLN A 141 -18.56 -15.98 -1.06
CA GLN A 141 -17.38 -15.12 -1.09
C GLN A 141 -17.55 -14.18 -2.27
N LYS A 142 -17.93 -12.93 -1.98
CA LYS A 142 -18.06 -11.87 -2.98
C LYS A 142 -16.65 -11.72 -3.52
N VAL A 143 -16.45 -12.20 -4.74
CA VAL A 143 -15.16 -12.21 -5.44
C VAL A 143 -14.46 -10.88 -5.19
N ASP A 144 -13.30 -10.97 -4.58
CA ASP A 144 -12.45 -9.90 -4.08
C ASP A 144 -12.48 -8.65 -4.96
N GLU A 145 -13.17 -7.60 -4.54
CA GLU A 145 -13.03 -6.29 -5.20
C GLU A 145 -11.70 -5.68 -4.74
N MET A 146 -10.61 -6.14 -5.37
CA MET A 146 -9.28 -5.61 -5.14
C MET A 146 -9.27 -4.11 -5.43
N ALA A 147 -8.84 -3.31 -4.46
CA ALA A 147 -8.68 -1.88 -4.58
C ALA A 147 -7.20 -1.53 -4.77
N TYR A 148 -6.91 -0.67 -5.74
CA TYR A 148 -5.56 -0.23 -6.05
C TYR A 148 -5.36 1.16 -5.47
N PHE A 149 -4.31 1.32 -4.67
CA PHE A 149 -3.98 2.57 -3.98
C PHE A 149 -2.58 3.00 -4.37
N VAL A 150 -2.46 4.13 -5.05
CA VAL A 150 -1.16 4.74 -5.37
C VAL A 150 -0.87 5.88 -4.41
N CYS A 151 0.34 5.91 -3.85
CA CYS A 151 0.77 7.02 -2.99
C CYS A 151 0.94 8.27 -3.85
N ILE A 152 0.31 9.37 -3.46
CA ILE A 152 0.42 10.65 -4.18
C ILE A 152 1.40 11.61 -3.50
N ASP A 153 1.82 11.31 -2.27
CA ASP A 153 2.88 12.05 -1.60
C ASP A 153 4.23 11.55 -2.09
N SER A 154 5.12 12.48 -2.43
CA SER A 154 6.43 12.21 -3.06
C SER A 154 7.47 11.54 -2.13
N CYS A 155 7.03 10.82 -1.10
CA CYS A 155 7.88 10.23 -0.06
C CYS A 155 8.33 8.81 -0.42
N PHE A 156 8.89 8.60 -1.61
CA PHE A 156 9.40 7.28 -2.00
C PHE A 156 10.82 7.10 -1.48
N VAL A 157 11.00 6.13 -0.59
CA VAL A 157 12.33 5.66 -0.21
C VAL A 157 12.90 4.85 -1.38
N ASP A 158 13.98 5.32 -2.01
CA ASP A 158 14.75 4.47 -2.92
C ASP A 158 15.37 3.34 -2.08
N LEU A 159 14.87 2.12 -2.25
CA LEU A 159 15.38 0.89 -1.60
C LEU A 159 16.79 0.51 -2.12
N GLY A 160 17.55 1.46 -2.65
CA GLY A 160 18.91 1.26 -3.15
C GLY A 160 18.97 0.39 -4.40
N GLY A 161 17.91 0.39 -5.23
CA GLY A 161 17.80 -0.48 -6.40
C GLY A 161 17.54 -1.97 -6.09
N LYS A 162 17.23 -2.33 -4.84
CA LYS A 162 16.66 -3.65 -4.50
C LYS A 162 15.21 -3.70 -4.96
N LYS A 163 14.75 -4.84 -5.48
CA LYS A 163 13.31 -5.02 -5.74
C LYS A 163 12.60 -5.01 -4.39
N VAL A 164 11.35 -4.55 -4.33
CA VAL A 164 10.53 -4.62 -3.10
C VAL A 164 10.52 -6.04 -2.54
N GLU A 165 10.51 -7.04 -3.43
CA GLU A 165 10.57 -8.47 -3.13
C GLU A 165 11.86 -8.89 -2.38
N ASP A 166 12.98 -8.18 -2.58
CA ASP A 166 14.27 -8.48 -1.94
C ASP A 166 14.40 -7.86 -0.53
N VAL A 167 13.44 -7.02 -0.12
CA VAL A 167 13.41 -6.35 1.20
C VAL A 167 12.39 -6.99 2.14
N VAL A 168 11.44 -7.76 1.60
CA VAL A 168 10.32 -8.38 2.34
C VAL A 168 10.59 -9.86 2.68
N ASN A 169 11.76 -10.41 2.33
CA ASN A 169 12.20 -11.76 2.71
C ASN A 169 13.31 -11.76 3.76
#